data_AF-A0A4Y9FW15-F1
#
_entry.id   AF-A0A4Y9FW15-F1
#
_cell.length_a   1.000
_cell.length_b   1.000
_cell.length_c   1.000
_cell.angle_alpha   90.00
_cell.angle_beta   90.00
_cell.angle_gamma   90.00
#
_symmetry.space_group_name_H-M   'P 1'
#
loop_
_entity.id
_entity.type
_entity.pdbx_description
1 polymer ?
#
loop_
_entity_poly.entity_id
_entity_poly.type
_entity_poly.pdbx_seq_one_letter_code
_entity_poly.pdbx_strand_id
1 'polypeptide(L)'
;MAGALVIVAGGFAALLFSVPTVGLLREQLRINCNTYPPGSEGEGAWTCADGISYIIPGVILLAMTGLSLIVGLVVALIARRELVARGWFTVLAVLPVVWTLAWTRYGSDELVSFPPGVPRVDFWMIWVGPAALTVTIALAIAVLALGFRRWAAFWLTASAAVGVGIATVIQPGIGLATLPSAALLCAALLRVERPARAGFAGDPGFSGADGPRRSGERDIS
;
A
#
# COMPACT_ATOMS: atom_id res chain seq x y z
N MET A 1 11.71 10.33 -12.12
CA MET A 1 11.21 9.35 -13.12
C MET A 1 10.96 7.97 -12.50
N ALA A 2 11.91 7.34 -11.81
CA ALA A 2 11.71 6.02 -11.20
C ALA A 2 10.45 5.89 -10.32
N GLY A 3 10.17 6.87 -9.45
CA GLY A 3 8.96 6.87 -8.62
C GLY A 3 7.66 6.87 -9.44
N ALA A 4 7.60 7.61 -10.55
CA ALA A 4 6.42 7.64 -11.41
C ALA A 4 6.20 6.29 -12.11
N LEU A 5 7.26 5.63 -12.58
CA LEU A 5 7.17 4.29 -13.19
C LEU A 5 6.63 3.25 -12.21
N VAL A 6 7.08 3.28 -10.96
CA VAL A 6 6.58 2.38 -9.91
C VAL A 6 5.10 2.62 -9.65
N ILE A 7 4.66 3.89 -9.60
CA ILE A 7 3.25 4.24 -9.41
C ILE A 7 2.38 3.75 -10.59
N VAL A 8 2.84 3.93 -11.83
CA VAL A 8 2.14 3.42 -13.02
C VAL A 8 2.05 1.89 -12.99
N ALA A 9 3.15 1.21 -12.65
CA ALA A 9 3.16 -0.25 -12.53
C ALA A 9 2.20 -0.74 -11.45
N GLY A 10 2.14 -0.06 -10.30
CA GLY A 10 1.18 -0.34 -9.23
C GLY A 10 -0.27 -0.14 -9.67
N GLY A 11 -0.55 0.92 -10.43
CA GLY A 11 -1.87 1.15 -11.03
C GLY A 11 -2.28 0.07 -12.01
N PHE A 12 -1.36 -0.35 -12.90
CA PHE A 12 -1.62 -1.46 -13.82
C PHE A 12 -1.86 -2.78 -13.08
N ALA A 13 -1.06 -3.07 -12.07
CA ALA A 13 -1.24 -4.25 -11.22
C ALA A 13 -2.61 -4.23 -10.51
N ALA A 14 -3.08 -3.07 -10.05
CA ALA A 14 -4.40 -2.93 -9.46
C ALA A 14 -5.53 -3.33 -10.44
N LEU A 15 -5.41 -2.93 -11.72
CA LEU A 15 -6.39 -3.30 -12.75
C LEU A 15 -6.46 -4.81 -12.96
N LEU A 16 -5.33 -5.52 -12.91
CA LEU A 16 -5.30 -6.99 -12.98
C LEU A 16 -6.01 -7.64 -11.79
N PHE A 17 -6.00 -6.98 -10.63
CA PHE A 17 -6.67 -7.44 -9.42
C PHE A 17 -8.16 -7.01 -9.33
N SER A 18 -8.71 -6.37 -10.37
CA SER A 18 -10.15 -6.07 -10.42
C SER A 18 -11.03 -7.34 -10.36
N VAL A 19 -10.60 -8.43 -11.02
CA VAL A 19 -11.32 -9.71 -11.05
C VAL A 19 -11.42 -10.35 -9.65
N PRO A 20 -10.31 -10.56 -8.89
CA PRO A 20 -10.42 -11.08 -7.53
C PRO A 20 -11.16 -10.13 -6.58
N THR A 21 -11.13 -8.81 -6.81
CA THR A 21 -11.97 -7.88 -6.05
C THR A 21 -13.46 -8.17 -6.26
N VAL A 22 -13.91 -8.35 -7.49
CA VAL A 22 -15.31 -8.75 -7.76
C VAL A 22 -15.64 -10.09 -7.09
N GLY A 23 -14.71 -11.07 -7.15
CA GLY A 23 -14.85 -12.34 -6.46
C GLY A 23 -15.02 -12.19 -4.93
N LEU A 24 -14.23 -11.33 -4.30
CA LEU A 24 -14.37 -11.01 -2.88
C LEU A 24 -15.74 -10.40 -2.56
N LEU A 25 -16.18 -9.40 -3.34
CA LEU A 25 -17.45 -8.72 -3.08
C LEU A 25 -18.65 -9.67 -3.25
N ARG A 26 -18.62 -10.52 -4.28
CA ARG A 26 -19.74 -11.41 -4.63
C ARG A 26 -19.74 -12.71 -3.83
N GLU A 27 -18.62 -13.42 -3.78
CA GLU A 27 -18.59 -14.80 -3.28
C GLU A 27 -18.28 -14.88 -1.79
N GLN A 28 -17.48 -13.96 -1.28
CA GLN A 28 -17.04 -13.99 0.11
C GLN A 28 -17.87 -13.04 0.97
N LEU A 29 -17.96 -11.77 0.58
CA LEU A 29 -18.71 -10.75 1.33
C LEU A 29 -20.20 -10.72 0.99
N ARG A 30 -20.63 -11.42 -0.07
CA ARG A 30 -22.06 -11.52 -0.46
C ARG A 30 -22.77 -10.16 -0.56
N ILE A 31 -22.03 -9.12 -0.95
CA ILE A 31 -22.58 -7.76 -1.11
C ILE A 31 -23.61 -7.78 -2.22
N ASN A 32 -24.79 -7.17 -1.97
CA ASN A 32 -25.96 -7.20 -2.84
C ASN A 32 -26.50 -8.62 -3.08
N CYS A 33 -26.36 -9.51 -2.09
CA CYS A 33 -27.00 -10.81 -2.08
C CYS A 33 -28.07 -10.89 -0.99
N ASN A 34 -29.13 -11.65 -1.28
CA ASN A 34 -30.21 -11.95 -0.36
C ASN A 34 -30.27 -13.46 -0.07
N THR A 35 -30.76 -13.81 1.11
CA THR A 35 -31.06 -15.20 1.47
C THR A 35 -32.54 -15.49 1.26
N TYR A 36 -32.86 -16.71 0.85
CA TYR A 36 -34.25 -17.13 0.73
C TYR A 36 -34.92 -17.20 2.12
N PRO A 37 -36.22 -16.88 2.22
CA PRO A 37 -36.95 -16.95 3.47
C PRO A 37 -37.06 -18.39 3.99
N PRO A 38 -37.19 -18.58 5.31
CA PRO A 38 -37.38 -19.90 5.90
C PRO A 38 -38.66 -20.56 5.38
N GLY A 39 -38.61 -21.87 5.10
CA GLY A 39 -39.72 -22.64 4.54
C GLY A 39 -39.88 -22.56 3.02
N SER A 40 -38.94 -21.93 2.31
CA SER A 40 -38.87 -21.98 0.84
C SER A 40 -37.92 -23.09 0.36
N GLU A 41 -38.08 -23.56 -0.88
CA GLU A 41 -37.24 -24.61 -1.47
C GLU A 41 -35.74 -24.26 -1.54
N GLY A 42 -35.39 -22.97 -1.37
CA GLY A 42 -34.02 -22.45 -1.36
C GLY A 42 -33.52 -21.99 0.00
N GLU A 43 -34.17 -22.35 1.11
CA GLU A 43 -33.78 -21.90 2.45
C GLU A 43 -32.26 -22.08 2.70
N GLY A 44 -31.60 -20.99 3.11
CA GLY A 44 -30.16 -20.96 3.34
C GLY A 44 -29.28 -20.77 2.09
N ALA A 45 -29.86 -20.81 0.89
CA ALA A 45 -29.14 -20.47 -0.34
C ALA A 45 -29.07 -18.95 -0.56
N TRP A 46 -27.95 -18.49 -1.14
CA TRP A 46 -27.72 -17.09 -1.48
C TRP A 46 -28.12 -16.81 -2.94
N THR A 47 -28.89 -15.75 -3.13
CA THR A 47 -29.19 -15.18 -4.44
C THR A 47 -28.51 -13.83 -4.54
N CYS A 48 -27.58 -13.71 -5.48
CA CYS A 48 -26.83 -12.48 -5.68
C CYS A 48 -27.36 -11.75 -6.91
N ALA A 49 -27.26 -10.42 -6.87
CA ALA A 49 -27.50 -9.61 -8.05
C ALA A 49 -26.58 -10.02 -9.21
N ASP A 50 -26.99 -9.71 -10.44
CA ASP A 50 -26.19 -9.95 -11.64
C ASP A 50 -24.81 -9.28 -11.56
N GLY A 51 -23.86 -9.80 -12.34
CA GLY A 51 -22.48 -9.28 -12.40
C GLY A 51 -22.39 -7.77 -12.67
N ILE A 52 -23.35 -7.19 -13.40
CA ILE A 52 -23.42 -5.76 -13.71
C ILE A 52 -23.60 -4.91 -12.43
N SER A 53 -24.30 -5.42 -11.43
CA SER A 53 -24.53 -4.71 -10.17
C SER A 53 -23.24 -4.53 -9.34
N TYR A 54 -22.16 -5.24 -9.68
CA TYR A 54 -20.85 -5.07 -9.05
C TYR A 54 -19.97 -4.00 -9.72
N ILE A 55 -20.40 -3.42 -10.84
CA ILE A 55 -19.68 -2.31 -11.49
C ILE A 55 -19.64 -1.10 -10.56
N ILE A 56 -20.77 -0.76 -9.94
CA ILE A 56 -20.88 0.41 -9.04
C ILE A 56 -19.91 0.27 -7.83
N PRO A 57 -19.97 -0.82 -7.04
CA PRO A 57 -18.94 -1.13 -6.04
C PRO A 57 -17.50 -1.02 -6.55
N GLY A 58 -17.23 -1.60 -7.72
CA GLY A 58 -15.90 -1.55 -8.33
C GLY A 58 -15.44 -0.12 -8.60
N VAL A 59 -16.30 0.73 -9.17
CA VAL A 59 -16.02 2.15 -9.41
C VAL A 59 -15.78 2.90 -8.10
N ILE A 60 -16.58 2.62 -7.06
CA ILE A 60 -16.41 3.27 -5.75
C ILE A 60 -15.03 2.93 -5.15
N LEU A 61 -14.61 1.67 -5.20
CA LEU A 61 -13.30 1.25 -4.72
C LEU A 61 -12.17 1.83 -5.59
N LEU A 62 -12.36 1.86 -6.91
CA LEU A 62 -11.38 2.40 -7.85
C LEU A 62 -11.22 3.92 -7.70
N ALA A 63 -12.26 4.66 -7.33
CA ALA A 63 -12.23 6.12 -7.29
C ALA A 63 -11.14 6.67 -6.36
N MET A 64 -11.06 6.17 -5.13
CA MET A 64 -10.05 6.64 -4.17
C MET A 64 -8.64 6.18 -4.57
N THR A 65 -8.52 4.96 -5.09
CA THR A 65 -7.27 4.42 -5.62
C THR A 65 -6.75 5.24 -6.80
N GLY A 66 -7.60 5.51 -7.79
CA GLY A 66 -7.28 6.31 -8.96
C GLY A 66 -6.88 7.73 -8.59
N LEU A 67 -7.64 8.36 -7.68
CA LEU A 67 -7.30 9.70 -7.17
C LEU A 67 -5.92 9.69 -6.49
N SER A 68 -5.65 8.70 -5.64
CA SER A 68 -4.37 8.58 -4.92
C SER A 68 -3.19 8.39 -5.87
N LEU A 69 -3.36 7.59 -6.94
CA LEU A 69 -2.36 7.38 -7.98
C LEU A 69 -2.11 8.66 -8.80
N ILE A 70 -3.17 9.37 -9.22
CA ILE A 70 -3.06 10.63 -9.98
C ILE A 70 -2.32 11.68 -9.15
N VAL A 71 -2.73 11.89 -7.90
CA VAL A 71 -2.05 12.83 -7.00
C VAL A 71 -0.62 12.38 -6.73
N GLY A 72 -0.38 11.08 -6.55
CA GLY A 72 0.94 10.50 -6.39
C GLY A 72 1.86 10.79 -7.58
N LEU A 73 1.36 10.66 -8.82
CA LEU A 73 2.11 11.01 -10.02
C LEU A 73 2.49 12.49 -10.05
N VAL A 74 1.54 13.37 -9.73
CA VAL A 74 1.79 14.82 -9.64
C VAL A 74 2.87 15.12 -8.58
N VAL A 75 2.76 14.54 -7.38
CA VAL A 75 3.76 14.68 -6.31
C VAL A 75 5.13 14.16 -6.77
N ALA A 76 5.17 13.03 -7.49
CA ALA A 76 6.42 12.46 -7.98
C ALA A 76 7.16 13.37 -8.96
N LEU A 77 6.43 14.20 -9.71
CA LEU A 77 6.98 15.13 -10.70
C LEU A 77 7.36 16.49 -10.09
N ILE A 78 6.57 17.00 -9.14
CA ILE A 78 6.71 18.39 -8.66
C ILE A 78 7.49 18.48 -7.34
N ALA A 79 7.38 17.48 -6.46
CA ALA A 79 7.95 17.59 -5.12
C ALA A 79 9.49 17.51 -5.13
N ARG A 80 10.12 18.64 -4.77
CA ARG A 80 11.59 18.76 -4.65
C ARG A 80 12.11 18.36 -3.27
N ARG A 81 11.33 18.60 -2.21
CA ARG A 81 11.73 18.29 -0.82
C ARG A 81 11.41 16.83 -0.50
N GLU A 82 12.44 16.05 -0.15
CA GLU A 82 12.31 14.62 0.09
C GLU A 82 11.35 14.27 1.23
N LEU A 83 11.45 14.96 2.37
CA LEU A 83 10.57 14.74 3.53
C LEU A 83 9.10 15.00 3.18
N VAL A 84 8.82 16.05 2.42
CA VAL A 84 7.45 16.40 1.99
C VAL A 84 6.92 15.34 1.02
N ALA A 85 7.73 14.94 0.04
CA ALA A 85 7.35 13.90 -0.92
C ALA A 85 7.05 12.56 -0.21
N ARG A 86 7.91 12.15 0.74
CA ARG A 86 7.71 10.94 1.55
C ARG A 86 6.41 10.98 2.33
N GLY A 87 6.14 12.09 3.02
CA GLY A 87 4.89 12.28 3.77
C GLY A 87 3.66 12.13 2.88
N TRP A 88 3.65 12.79 1.71
CA TRP A 88 2.55 12.68 0.75
C TRP A 88 2.37 11.25 0.24
N PHE A 89 3.43 10.56 -0.17
CA PHE A 89 3.32 9.18 -0.62
C PHE A 89 2.79 8.25 0.46
N THR A 90 3.21 8.41 1.72
CA THR A 90 2.68 7.61 2.83
C THR A 90 1.19 7.88 3.04
N VAL A 91 0.75 9.14 3.05
CA VAL A 91 -0.68 9.49 3.20
C VAL A 91 -1.51 8.91 2.04
N LEU A 92 -1.03 9.08 0.80
CA LEU A 92 -1.70 8.54 -0.39
C LEU A 92 -1.71 7.02 -0.42
N ALA A 93 -0.76 6.34 0.24
CA ALA A 93 -0.78 4.89 0.40
C ALA A 93 -1.82 4.43 1.43
N VAL A 94 -2.09 5.23 2.47
CA VAL A 94 -3.08 4.89 3.51
C VAL A 94 -4.51 5.05 3.00
N LEU A 95 -4.80 6.16 2.31
CA LEU A 95 -6.15 6.53 1.88
C LEU A 95 -6.94 5.43 1.14
N PRO A 96 -6.43 4.79 0.07
CA PRO A 96 -7.19 3.80 -0.68
C PRO A 96 -7.43 2.52 0.13
N VAL A 97 -6.51 2.14 1.02
CA VAL A 97 -6.68 0.99 1.92
C VAL A 97 -7.76 1.27 2.94
N VAL A 98 -7.69 2.41 3.63
CA VAL A 98 -8.72 2.81 4.61
C VAL A 98 -10.09 2.89 3.93
N TRP A 99 -10.17 3.50 2.75
CA TRP A 99 -11.39 3.57 1.96
C TRP A 99 -11.95 2.18 1.62
N THR A 100 -11.09 1.27 1.15
CA THR A 100 -11.52 -0.10 0.78
C THR A 100 -11.97 -0.91 1.98
N LEU A 101 -11.26 -0.83 3.10
CA LEU A 101 -11.65 -1.51 4.34
C LEU A 101 -12.96 -0.93 4.90
N ALA A 102 -13.11 0.39 4.92
CA ALA A 102 -14.33 1.05 5.36
C ALA A 102 -15.52 0.69 4.47
N TRP A 103 -15.33 0.72 3.14
CA TRP A 103 -16.41 0.42 2.19
C TRP A 103 -16.81 -1.06 2.22
N THR A 104 -15.85 -1.99 2.28
CA THR A 104 -16.16 -3.42 2.40
C THR A 104 -16.83 -3.75 3.73
N ARG A 105 -16.45 -3.07 4.81
CA ARG A 105 -17.13 -3.18 6.11
C ARG A 105 -18.57 -2.68 6.03
N TYR A 106 -18.76 -1.48 5.48
CA TYR A 106 -20.08 -0.87 5.27
C TYR A 106 -20.96 -1.73 4.37
N GLY A 107 -20.44 -2.18 3.23
CA GLY A 107 -21.18 -3.02 2.29
C GLY A 107 -21.55 -4.37 2.91
N SER A 108 -20.67 -4.95 3.73
CA SER A 108 -21.00 -6.14 4.50
C SER A 108 -22.08 -5.90 5.55
N ASP A 109 -22.19 -4.70 6.12
CA ASP A 109 -23.21 -4.39 7.12
C ASP A 109 -24.57 -4.08 6.50
N GLU A 110 -24.61 -3.23 5.49
CA GLU A 110 -25.85 -2.61 5.00
C GLU A 110 -26.40 -3.30 3.75
N LEU A 111 -25.56 -3.97 2.97
CA LEU A 111 -25.92 -4.49 1.64
C LEU A 111 -26.01 -6.03 1.60
N VAL A 112 -25.99 -6.67 2.77
CA VAL A 112 -26.11 -8.13 2.91
C VAL A 112 -27.31 -8.46 3.78
N SER A 113 -28.18 -9.33 3.29
CA SER A 113 -29.31 -9.85 4.07
C SER A 113 -28.90 -11.13 4.79
N PHE A 114 -28.46 -10.98 6.04
CA PHE A 114 -28.04 -12.11 6.87
C PHE A 114 -29.22 -12.90 7.42
N PRO A 115 -29.08 -14.24 7.54
CA PRO A 115 -29.97 -15.05 8.36
C PRO A 115 -29.97 -14.57 9.82
N PRO A 116 -31.08 -14.76 10.56
CA PRO A 116 -31.14 -14.48 11.99
C PRO A 116 -30.04 -15.20 12.76
N GLY A 117 -29.40 -14.51 13.71
CA GLY A 117 -28.39 -15.09 14.61
C GLY A 117 -26.95 -15.07 14.10
N VAL A 118 -26.67 -14.56 12.89
CA VAL A 118 -25.30 -14.40 12.38
C VAL A 118 -24.79 -12.97 12.67
N PRO A 119 -23.72 -12.80 13.46
CA PRO A 119 -23.13 -11.48 13.68
C PRO A 119 -22.48 -10.93 12.40
N ARG A 120 -22.87 -9.72 12.00
CA ARG A 120 -22.38 -9.07 10.76
C ARG A 120 -20.87 -8.85 10.75
N VAL A 121 -20.31 -8.52 11.90
CA VAL A 121 -18.87 -8.26 12.09
C VAL A 121 -18.04 -9.52 11.81
N ASP A 122 -18.48 -10.65 12.34
CA ASP A 122 -17.74 -11.92 12.24
C ASP A 122 -17.60 -12.35 10.79
N PHE A 123 -18.65 -12.11 9.98
CA PHE A 123 -18.65 -12.42 8.57
C PHE A 123 -17.55 -11.67 7.80
N TRP A 124 -17.41 -10.35 8.03
CA TRP A 124 -16.34 -9.57 7.42
C TRP A 124 -14.95 -9.97 7.96
N MET A 125 -14.85 -10.25 9.26
CA MET A 125 -13.58 -10.64 9.89
C MET A 125 -13.03 -11.97 9.35
N ILE A 126 -13.88 -12.95 9.06
CA ILE A 126 -13.44 -14.26 8.54
C ILE A 126 -12.71 -14.09 7.19
N TRP A 127 -13.24 -13.24 6.30
CA TRP A 127 -12.69 -13.10 4.95
C TRP A 127 -11.65 -12.00 4.84
N VAL A 128 -11.87 -10.84 5.46
CA VAL A 128 -11.03 -9.64 5.27
C VAL A 128 -10.15 -9.37 6.49
N GLY A 129 -10.51 -9.86 7.68
CA GLY A 129 -9.85 -9.57 8.94
C GLY A 129 -8.33 -9.83 8.97
N PRO A 130 -7.83 -11.01 8.58
CA PRO A 130 -6.40 -11.31 8.59
C PRO A 130 -5.58 -10.36 7.70
N ALA A 131 -6.10 -10.04 6.51
CA ALA A 131 -5.45 -9.11 5.59
C ALA A 131 -5.56 -7.66 6.07
N ALA A 132 -6.71 -7.28 6.63
CA ALA A 132 -6.95 -5.96 7.22
C ALA A 132 -6.01 -5.67 8.40
N LEU A 133 -5.80 -6.65 9.28
CA LEU A 133 -4.85 -6.53 10.39
C LEU A 133 -3.42 -6.36 9.86
N THR A 134 -3.03 -7.22 8.92
CA THR A 134 -1.70 -7.20 8.31
C THR A 134 -1.40 -5.85 7.64
N VAL A 135 -2.31 -5.34 6.82
CA VAL A 135 -2.13 -4.05 6.13
C VAL A 135 -2.17 -2.88 7.10
N THR A 136 -2.99 -2.94 8.16
CA THR A 136 -3.04 -1.88 9.19
C THR A 136 -1.71 -1.76 9.92
N ILE A 137 -1.11 -2.89 10.33
CA ILE A 137 0.21 -2.90 10.96
C ILE A 137 1.28 -2.37 10.00
N ALA A 138 1.27 -2.80 8.74
CA ALA A 138 2.22 -2.34 7.74
C ALA A 138 2.11 -0.82 7.49
N LEU A 139 0.89 -0.28 7.40
CA LEU A 139 0.66 1.16 7.25
C LEU A 139 1.05 1.95 8.50
N ALA A 140 0.82 1.41 9.70
CA ALA A 140 1.30 2.03 10.94
C ALA A 140 2.84 2.12 10.97
N ILE A 141 3.53 1.08 10.51
CA ILE A 141 4.99 1.08 10.34
C ILE A 141 5.41 2.14 9.32
N ALA A 142 4.70 2.28 8.19
CA ALA A 142 4.99 3.32 7.20
C ALA A 142 4.85 4.75 7.75
N VAL A 143 3.82 4.99 8.58
CA VAL A 143 3.61 6.27 9.25
C VAL A 143 4.73 6.51 10.27
N LEU A 144 5.06 5.50 11.08
CA LEU A 144 6.16 5.57 12.06
C LEU A 144 7.50 5.88 11.37
N ALA A 145 7.76 5.32 10.19
CA ALA A 145 8.97 5.54 9.41
C ALA A 145 9.23 7.01 9.03
N LEU A 146 8.20 7.87 9.07
CA LEU A 146 8.34 9.31 8.83
C LEU A 146 9.13 10.03 9.94
N GLY A 147 9.11 9.49 11.17
CA GLY A 147 9.87 10.03 12.30
C GLY A 147 11.36 9.70 12.26
N PHE A 148 11.77 8.76 11.40
CA PHE A 148 13.15 8.29 11.30
C PHE A 148 13.87 8.85 10.06
N ARG A 149 15.21 8.84 10.11
CA ARG A 149 16.07 9.26 9.00
C ARG A 149 16.97 8.11 8.53
N ARG A 150 17.49 8.23 7.30
CA ARG A 150 18.48 7.33 6.69
C ARG A 150 18.05 5.85 6.74
N TRP A 151 18.89 4.99 7.33
CA TRP A 151 18.77 3.53 7.27
C TRP A 151 17.53 2.99 7.99
N ALA A 152 17.15 3.57 9.13
CA ALA A 152 15.94 3.17 9.85
C ALA A 152 14.68 3.48 9.02
N ALA A 153 14.62 4.66 8.41
CA ALA A 153 13.54 5.02 7.49
C ALA A 153 13.46 4.07 6.29
N PHE A 154 14.60 3.67 5.73
CA PHE A 154 14.66 2.74 4.61
C PHE A 154 14.03 1.40 4.97
N TRP A 155 14.50 0.74 6.04
CA TRP A 155 14.01 -0.58 6.41
C TRP A 155 12.55 -0.59 6.86
N LEU A 156 12.11 0.42 7.60
CA LEU A 156 10.71 0.54 8.01
C LEU A 156 9.79 0.76 6.80
N THR A 157 10.18 1.61 5.85
CA THR A 157 9.36 1.85 4.65
C THR A 157 9.35 0.62 3.74
N ALA A 158 10.48 -0.08 3.61
CA ALA A 158 10.58 -1.31 2.83
C ALA A 158 9.75 -2.45 3.44
N SER A 159 9.84 -2.65 4.77
CA SER A 159 9.05 -3.68 5.46
C SER A 159 7.55 -3.36 5.40
N ALA A 160 7.17 -2.09 5.47
CA ALA A 160 5.79 -1.67 5.25
C ALA A 160 5.30 -1.98 3.84
N ALA A 161 6.08 -1.65 2.79
CA ALA A 161 5.71 -1.97 1.41
C ALA A 161 5.53 -3.49 1.19
N VAL A 162 6.44 -4.29 1.75
CA VAL A 162 6.33 -5.76 1.73
C VAL A 162 5.10 -6.25 2.50
N GLY A 163 4.84 -5.71 3.70
CA GLY A 163 3.68 -6.07 4.51
C GLY A 163 2.34 -5.77 3.82
N VAL A 164 2.24 -4.64 3.12
CA VAL A 164 1.07 -4.32 2.27
C VAL A 164 0.95 -5.33 1.11
N GLY A 165 2.07 -5.73 0.51
CA GLY A 165 2.10 -6.80 -0.50
C GLY A 165 1.60 -8.15 0.05
N ILE A 166 2.05 -8.55 1.25
CA ILE A 166 1.61 -9.78 1.93
C ILE A 166 0.10 -9.74 2.19
N ALA A 167 -0.47 -8.62 2.60
CA ALA A 167 -1.91 -8.49 2.77
C ALA A 167 -2.70 -8.80 1.48
N THR A 168 -2.14 -8.44 0.31
CA THR A 168 -2.71 -8.80 -1.00
C THR A 168 -2.65 -10.30 -1.25
N VAL A 169 -1.60 -10.98 -0.82
CA VAL A 169 -1.47 -12.44 -0.97
C VAL A 169 -2.47 -13.15 -0.05
N ILE A 170 -2.64 -12.68 1.18
CA ILE A 170 -3.62 -13.22 2.14
C ILE A 170 -5.05 -13.07 1.61
N GLN A 171 -5.37 -11.91 1.05
CA GLN A 171 -6.68 -11.64 0.47
C GLN A 171 -6.55 -10.91 -0.87
N PRO A 172 -6.50 -11.64 -2.00
CA PRO A 172 -6.36 -11.03 -3.33
C PRO A 172 -7.43 -9.99 -3.65
N GLY A 173 -8.62 -10.11 -3.07
CA GLY A 173 -9.71 -9.19 -3.32
C GLY A 173 -9.46 -7.74 -2.88
N ILE A 174 -8.52 -7.48 -1.96
CA ILE A 174 -8.13 -6.11 -1.58
C ILE A 174 -6.96 -5.56 -2.40
N GLY A 175 -6.45 -6.35 -3.36
CA GLY A 175 -5.32 -6.01 -4.24
C GLY A 175 -5.49 -4.70 -5.01
N LEU A 176 -6.74 -4.35 -5.32
CA LEU A 176 -7.08 -3.09 -5.98
C LEU A 176 -6.61 -1.85 -5.20
N ALA A 177 -6.52 -1.93 -3.87
CA ALA A 177 -6.03 -0.83 -3.04
C ALA A 177 -4.60 -1.06 -2.55
N THR A 178 -4.27 -2.28 -2.14
CA THR A 178 -2.98 -2.57 -1.52
C THR A 178 -1.80 -2.51 -2.50
N LEU A 179 -1.97 -2.91 -3.77
CA LEU A 179 -0.87 -2.84 -4.75
C LEU A 179 -0.47 -1.39 -5.10
N PRO A 180 -1.43 -0.48 -5.39
CA PRO A 180 -1.16 0.96 -5.48
C PRO A 180 -0.49 1.53 -4.23
N SER A 181 -0.96 1.15 -3.04
CA SER A 181 -0.36 1.59 -1.78
C SER A 181 1.08 1.11 -1.63
N ALA A 182 1.37 -0.15 -1.94
CA ALA A 182 2.73 -0.69 -1.93
C ALA A 182 3.62 0.06 -2.94
N ALA A 183 3.11 0.37 -4.13
CA ALA A 183 3.83 1.16 -5.12
C ALA A 183 4.12 2.61 -4.65
N LEU A 184 3.17 3.25 -3.98
CA LEU A 184 3.36 4.57 -3.38
C LEU A 184 4.40 4.52 -2.24
N LEU A 185 4.37 3.49 -1.39
CA LEU A 185 5.41 3.28 -0.36
C LEU A 185 6.78 2.99 -0.99
N CYS A 186 6.85 2.24 -2.08
CA CYS A 186 8.09 2.06 -2.86
C CYS A 186 8.58 3.39 -3.45
N ALA A 187 7.68 4.25 -3.94
CA ALA A 187 8.04 5.59 -4.39
C ALA A 187 8.56 6.46 -3.23
N ALA A 188 8.00 6.32 -2.02
CA ALA A 188 8.53 6.94 -0.81
C ALA A 188 9.93 6.42 -0.44
N LEU A 189 10.17 5.11 -0.58
CA LEU A 189 11.46 4.47 -0.33
C LEU A 189 12.56 5.02 -1.25
N LEU A 190 12.23 5.28 -2.51
CA LEU A 190 13.14 5.90 -3.49
C LEU A 190 13.53 7.34 -3.13
N ARG A 191 12.80 7.98 -2.21
CA ARG A 191 13.09 9.33 -1.68
C ARG A 191 13.81 9.31 -0.34
N VAL A 192 14.20 8.14 0.17
CA VAL A 192 15.06 8.05 1.36
C VAL A 192 16.51 8.25 0.92
N GLU A 193 17.19 9.25 1.49
CA GLU A 193 18.64 9.45 1.31
C GLU A 193 19.38 8.12 1.50
N ARG A 194 20.00 7.61 0.42
CA ARG A 194 20.89 6.46 0.52
C ARG A 194 22.17 6.93 1.23
N PRO A 195 22.74 6.17 2.17
CA PRO A 195 24.10 6.43 2.60
C PRO A 195 24.98 6.45 1.34
N ALA A 196 25.79 7.50 1.18
CA ALA A 196 26.97 7.39 0.32
C ALA A 196 27.68 6.10 0.75
N ARG A 197 27.96 5.18 -0.19
CA ARG A 197 28.66 3.92 0.11
C ARG A 197 29.90 4.27 0.93
N ALA A 198 29.83 4.07 2.25
CA ALA A 198 30.97 4.25 3.11
C ALA A 198 31.92 3.10 2.76
N GLY A 199 33.04 3.45 2.13
CA GLY A 199 34.27 2.67 2.00
C GLY A 199 34.14 1.15 1.99
N PHE A 200 33.86 0.57 0.82
CA PHE A 200 34.29 -0.80 0.51
C PHE A 200 35.10 -0.83 -0.80
N ALA A 201 35.91 0.21 -0.99
CA ALA A 201 37.22 0.09 -1.62
C ALA A 201 38.18 0.25 -0.42
N GLY A 202 38.84 -0.76 0.10
CA GLY A 202 39.52 -1.77 -0.71
C GLY A 202 40.62 -1.11 -1.54
N ASP A 203 41.36 -0.17 -0.95
CA ASP A 203 42.65 0.26 -1.50
C ASP A 203 43.77 -0.20 -0.55
N PRO A 204 44.20 -1.47 -0.61
CA PRO A 204 45.39 -1.95 0.07
C PRO A 204 46.61 -1.50 -0.74
N GLY A 205 46.97 -0.22 -0.70
CA GLY A 205 47.96 0.26 -1.66
C GLY A 205 48.45 1.69 -1.56
N PHE A 206 48.75 2.22 -0.36
CA PHE A 206 49.79 3.25 -0.30
C PHE A 206 50.73 3.00 0.88
N SER A 207 51.73 2.18 0.54
CA SER A 207 52.95 1.97 1.30
C SER A 207 53.68 3.29 1.51
N GLY A 208 54.40 3.38 2.63
CA GLY A 208 55.01 4.59 3.13
C GLY A 208 55.97 5.28 2.16
N ALA A 209 55.95 6.60 2.24
CA ALA A 209 57.13 7.42 2.05
C ALA A 209 56.99 8.64 2.96
N ASP A 210 57.48 8.46 4.19
CA ASP A 210 58.00 9.56 5.00
C ASP A 210 58.95 10.40 4.14
N GLY A 211 58.59 11.64 3.89
CA GLY A 211 59.47 12.67 3.34
C GLY A 211 59.51 13.85 4.29
N PRO A 212 60.62 14.09 5.02
CA PRO A 212 60.72 15.25 5.90
C PRO A 212 61.19 16.49 5.12
N ARG A 213 60.80 17.66 5.66
CA ARG A 213 61.30 19.03 5.39
C ARG A 213 60.80 19.73 4.13
N ARG A 214 60.18 20.90 4.31
CA ARG A 214 60.91 22.17 4.53
C ARG A 214 59.96 23.25 5.07
N SER A 215 60.27 23.72 6.29
CA SER A 215 59.98 25.07 6.74
C SER A 215 60.65 26.05 5.76
N GLY A 216 59.83 26.78 5.01
CA GLY A 216 60.27 27.84 4.12
C GLY A 216 59.62 29.15 4.56
N GLU A 217 60.30 29.79 5.50
CA GLU A 217 60.30 31.23 5.76
C GLU A 217 60.01 32.03 4.49
N ARG A 218 59.03 32.94 4.54
CA ARG A 218 58.95 34.09 3.63
C ARG A 218 58.33 35.26 4.37
N ASP A 219 59.18 35.93 5.14
CA ASP A 219 59.14 37.38 5.28
C ASP A 219 59.31 37.99 3.90
N ILE A 220 58.35 38.76 3.39
CA ILE A 220 58.63 39.97 2.59
C ILE A 220 57.47 40.97 2.77
N SER A 221 57.82 42.10 3.41
CA SER A 221 57.31 43.49 3.29
C SER A 221 55.83 43.79 3.54
#